data_AF-A0A560KDC6-F1
#
_entry.id   AF-A0A560KDC6-F1
#
_cell.length_a   1.000
_cell.length_b   1.000
_cell.length_c   1.000
_cell.angle_alpha   90.00
_cell.angle_beta   90.00
_cell.angle_gamma   90.00
#
_symmetry.space_group_name_H-M   'P 1'
#
loop_
_entity.id
_entity.type
_entity.pdbx_description
1 polymer ?
#
loop_
_entity_poly.entity_id
_entity_poly.type
_entity_poly.pdbx_seq_one_letter_code
_entity_poly.pdbx_strand_id
1 'polypeptide(L)'
;MPELAISAEKVAFIIEKAREFDVKEANADPDSGSNPSDDDAVDVLEDDGSDPVASELGGFIVALNEDEQVDLVALTWLGRGDGTIDDWDDLRDRAVEARSEYRKPRHETVQYLLGEPMLGDLLADGLDAFGIDWTDERLTADSSDPSERDEDEPTKRR
;
A
#
# COMPACT_ATOMS: atom_id res chain seq x y z
N MET A 1 5.49 19.42 -7.71
CA MET A 1 5.04 18.26 -6.92
C MET A 1 6.06 17.16 -7.14
N PRO A 2 6.53 16.51 -6.08
CA PRO A 2 7.43 15.38 -6.20
C PRO A 2 6.77 14.19 -6.92
N GLU A 3 7.57 13.27 -7.43
CA GLU A 3 7.09 12.07 -8.12
C GLU A 3 7.04 10.87 -7.15
N LEU A 4 5.96 10.08 -7.24
CA LEU A 4 5.85 8.78 -6.58
C LEU A 4 6.43 7.70 -7.51
N ALA A 5 7.30 6.85 -6.97
CA ALA A 5 7.76 5.64 -7.64
C ALA A 5 6.69 4.52 -7.59
N ILE A 6 5.84 4.50 -6.56
CA ILE A 6 4.65 3.64 -6.52
C ILE A 6 3.47 4.30 -7.23
N SER A 7 2.74 3.52 -8.05
CA SER A 7 1.54 4.04 -8.72
C SER A 7 0.38 4.21 -7.74
N ALA A 8 -0.46 5.22 -7.98
CA ALA A 8 -1.67 5.48 -7.19
C ALA A 8 -2.60 4.25 -7.14
N GLU A 9 -2.67 3.46 -8.22
CA GLU A 9 -3.43 2.20 -8.28
C GLU A 9 -2.97 1.17 -7.25
N LYS A 10 -1.66 1.02 -7.08
CA LYS A 10 -1.10 0.08 -6.10
C LYS A 10 -1.38 0.56 -4.68
N VAL A 11 -1.26 1.86 -4.43
CA VAL A 11 -1.58 2.44 -3.12
C VAL A 11 -3.07 2.32 -2.82
N ALA A 12 -3.96 2.57 -3.80
CA ALA A 12 -5.40 2.39 -3.64
C ALA A 12 -5.77 0.95 -3.27
N PHE A 13 -5.17 -0.05 -3.95
CA PHE A 13 -5.34 -1.46 -3.59
C PHE A 13 -4.90 -1.74 -2.14
N ILE A 14 -3.76 -1.19 -1.72
CA ILE A 14 -3.25 -1.33 -0.34
C ILE A 14 -4.20 -0.66 0.66
N ILE A 15 -4.76 0.52 0.35
CA ILE A 15 -5.72 1.24 1.21
C ILE A 15 -6.95 0.39 1.47
N GLU A 16 -7.56 -0.18 0.42
CA GLU A 16 -8.74 -1.03 0.55
C GLU A 16 -8.47 -2.26 1.42
N LYS A 17 -7.33 -2.93 1.19
CA LYS A 17 -6.94 -4.13 1.93
C LYS A 17 -6.56 -3.85 3.38
N ALA A 18 -5.88 -2.74 3.64
CA ALA A 18 -5.53 -2.30 4.99
C ALA A 18 -6.80 -2.00 5.82
N ARG A 19 -7.79 -1.32 5.24
CA ARG A 19 -9.07 -1.08 5.91
C ARG A 19 -9.86 -2.37 6.18
N GLU A 20 -9.82 -3.33 5.26
CA GLU A 20 -10.42 -4.66 5.49
C GLU A 20 -9.72 -5.38 6.65
N PHE A 21 -8.40 -5.30 6.72
CA PHE A 21 -7.58 -5.87 7.79
C PHE A 21 -7.88 -5.24 9.15
N ASP A 22 -7.86 -3.91 9.25
CA ASP A 22 -8.16 -3.16 10.49
C ASP A 22 -9.55 -3.51 11.04
N VAL A 23 -10.56 -3.64 10.16
CA VAL A 23 -11.91 -4.04 10.57
C VAL A 23 -11.90 -5.46 11.13
N LYS A 24 -11.12 -6.38 10.56
CA LYS A 24 -11.03 -7.77 11.06
C LYS A 24 -10.31 -7.84 12.41
N GLU A 25 -9.19 -7.14 12.56
CA GLU A 25 -8.45 -7.07 13.83
C GLU A 25 -9.31 -6.50 14.96
N ALA A 26 -10.10 -5.46 14.68
CA ALA A 26 -11.00 -4.86 15.68
C ALA A 26 -12.12 -5.82 16.16
N ASN A 27 -12.44 -6.87 15.39
CA ASN A 27 -13.42 -7.90 15.77
C ASN A 27 -12.78 -9.14 16.45
N ALA A 28 -11.46 -9.26 16.44
CA ALA A 28 -10.75 -10.30 17.18
C ALA A 28 -10.82 -10.00 18.68
N ASP A 29 -11.08 -11.01 19.50
CA ASP A 29 -11.26 -10.85 20.95
C ASP A 29 -9.95 -10.37 21.62
N PRO A 30 -9.93 -9.18 22.27
CA PRO A 30 -8.73 -8.66 22.93
C PRO A 30 -8.24 -9.52 24.10
N ASP A 31 -9.04 -10.48 24.58
CA ASP A 31 -8.66 -11.44 25.64
C ASP A 31 -7.88 -12.67 25.13
N SER A 32 -7.55 -12.77 23.83
CA SER A 32 -6.56 -13.74 23.34
C SER A 32 -5.12 -13.31 23.64
N GLY A 33 -4.88 -12.82 24.86
CA GLY A 33 -3.56 -12.49 25.38
C GLY A 33 -2.86 -13.75 25.90
N SER A 34 -2.08 -14.41 25.05
CA SER A 34 -1.10 -15.41 25.49
C SER A 34 0.02 -14.69 26.26
N ASN A 35 0.11 -14.93 27.56
CA ASN A 35 1.13 -14.33 28.43
C ASN A 35 2.56 -14.74 27.97
N PRO A 36 3.52 -13.79 27.90
CA PRO A 36 4.89 -14.07 27.47
C PRO A 36 5.71 -14.63 28.63
N SER A 37 6.28 -15.81 28.44
CA SER A 37 7.37 -16.32 29.28
C SER A 37 8.19 -17.32 28.47
N ASP A 38 9.22 -16.82 27.78
CA ASP A 38 10.64 -17.18 27.96
C ASP A 38 11.47 -16.95 26.69
N ASP A 39 12.62 -16.30 26.92
CA ASP A 39 13.93 -16.49 26.29
C ASP A 39 14.19 -16.11 24.81
N ASP A 40 14.91 -14.99 24.63
CA ASP A 40 16.02 -14.74 23.67
C ASP A 40 16.06 -15.60 22.39
N ALA A 41 14.97 -15.60 21.63
CA ALA A 41 14.92 -16.10 20.27
C ALA A 41 14.33 -15.01 19.39
N VAL A 42 14.99 -14.76 18.25
CA VAL A 42 14.52 -13.95 17.13
C VAL A 42 13.00 -14.01 17.06
N ASP A 43 12.36 -12.85 17.18
CA ASP A 43 10.92 -12.64 17.11
C ASP A 43 10.44 -13.07 15.71
N VAL A 44 10.33 -14.37 15.53
CA VAL A 44 9.42 -14.98 14.58
C VAL A 44 8.08 -14.68 15.21
N LEU A 45 7.55 -13.49 14.89
CA LEU A 45 6.11 -13.26 14.91
C LEU A 45 5.51 -14.52 14.32
N GLU A 46 4.88 -15.31 15.19
CA GLU A 46 4.11 -16.48 14.83
C GLU A 46 2.89 -15.92 14.10
N ASP A 47 3.11 -15.49 12.86
CA ASP A 47 2.10 -15.32 11.85
C ASP A 47 1.50 -16.70 11.68
N ASP A 48 0.44 -16.95 12.44
CA ASP A 48 -0.39 -18.13 12.27
C ASP A 48 -0.99 -18.16 10.84
N GLY A 49 -0.89 -17.07 10.05
CA GLY A 49 -1.28 -17.07 8.65
C GLY A 49 -2.76 -17.37 8.45
N SER A 50 -3.57 -17.37 9.52
CA SER A 50 -4.99 -17.68 9.43
C SER A 50 -5.83 -16.49 9.00
N ASP A 51 -5.29 -15.25 8.97
CA ASP A 51 -5.97 -14.16 8.28
C ASP A 51 -5.54 -14.11 6.80
N PRO A 52 -6.39 -14.55 5.87
CA PRO A 52 -6.09 -14.49 4.44
C PRO A 52 -5.84 -13.07 3.95
N VAL A 53 -6.38 -12.03 4.61
CA VAL A 53 -6.16 -10.63 4.23
C VAL A 53 -4.78 -10.16 4.66
N ALA A 54 -4.32 -10.50 5.86
CA ALA A 54 -2.96 -10.20 6.29
C ALA A 54 -1.93 -10.82 5.34
N SER A 55 -2.17 -12.08 4.95
CA SER A 55 -1.32 -12.80 4.00
C SER A 55 -1.34 -12.18 2.59
N GLU A 56 -2.51 -11.78 2.10
CA GLU A 56 -2.65 -11.11 0.79
C GLU A 56 -1.98 -9.73 0.78
N LEU A 57 -2.27 -8.89 1.78
CA LEU A 57 -1.72 -7.55 1.91
C LEU A 57 -0.20 -7.59 2.10
N GLY A 58 0.29 -8.43 3.02
CA GLY A 58 1.72 -8.61 3.24
C GLY A 58 2.42 -9.18 2.00
N GLY A 59 1.80 -10.14 1.31
CA GLY A 59 2.27 -10.70 0.05
C GLY A 59 2.37 -9.67 -1.08
N PHE A 60 1.45 -8.71 -1.12
CA PHE A 60 1.50 -7.61 -2.08
C PHE A 60 2.63 -6.62 -1.75
N ILE A 61 2.74 -6.18 -0.50
CA ILE A 61 3.76 -5.22 -0.05
C ILE A 61 5.18 -5.80 -0.19
N VAL A 62 5.38 -7.08 0.10
CA VAL A 62 6.71 -7.72 -0.03
C VAL A 62 7.15 -7.85 -1.50
N ALA A 63 6.20 -7.87 -2.44
CA ALA A 63 6.46 -7.96 -3.88
C ALA A 63 6.81 -6.60 -4.51
N LEU A 64 6.58 -5.49 -3.81
CA LEU A 64 6.99 -4.16 -4.23
C LEU A 64 8.52 -4.06 -4.36
N ASN A 65 8.97 -3.21 -5.27
CA ASN A 65 10.39 -2.87 -5.35
C ASN A 65 10.80 -1.94 -4.19
N GLU A 66 12.10 -1.67 -4.09
CA GLU A 66 12.64 -0.90 -2.96
C GLU A 66 12.09 0.52 -2.90
N ASP A 67 12.09 1.25 -4.02
CA ASP A 67 11.59 2.62 -4.08
C ASP A 67 10.09 2.68 -3.77
N GLU A 68 9.33 1.67 -4.20
CA GLU A 68 7.91 1.55 -3.89
C GLU A 68 7.65 1.30 -2.40
N GLN A 69 8.48 0.49 -1.73
CA GLN A 69 8.38 0.28 -0.28
C GLN A 69 8.77 1.54 0.50
N VAL A 70 9.80 2.24 0.06
CA VAL A 70 10.23 3.53 0.64
C VAL A 70 9.12 4.56 0.51
N ASP A 71 8.49 4.65 -0.67
CA ASP A 71 7.32 5.51 -0.87
C ASP A 71 6.20 5.21 0.07
N LEU A 72 5.87 3.93 0.22
CA LEU A 72 4.74 3.53 1.04
C LEU A 72 4.94 3.94 2.51
N VAL A 73 6.17 3.80 3.02
CA VAL A 73 6.56 4.27 4.35
C VAL A 73 6.50 5.79 4.43
N ALA A 74 7.12 6.51 3.48
CA ALA A 74 7.14 7.98 3.47
C ALA A 74 5.72 8.58 3.35
N LEU A 75 4.86 7.96 2.54
CA LEU A 75 3.47 8.35 2.35
C LEU A 75 2.65 8.13 3.63
N THR A 76 2.90 7.04 4.35
CA THR A 76 2.29 6.78 5.67
C THR A 76 2.69 7.85 6.68
N TRP A 77 3.95 8.28 6.70
CA TRP A 77 4.42 9.38 7.56
C TRP A 77 3.83 10.73 7.16
N LEU A 78 3.71 10.99 5.86
CA LEU A 78 3.06 12.20 5.34
C LEU A 78 1.60 12.29 5.79
N GLY A 79 0.82 11.22 5.62
CA GLY A 79 -0.58 11.19 6.06
C GLY A 79 -0.75 11.28 7.58
N ARG A 80 0.24 10.81 8.35
CA ARG A 80 0.30 10.99 9.81
C ARG A 80 0.55 12.44 10.24
N GLY A 81 1.09 13.26 9.33
CA GLY A 81 1.49 14.63 9.59
C GLY A 81 2.92 14.77 10.13
N ASP A 82 3.79 13.80 9.89
CA ASP A 82 5.21 13.86 10.29
C ASP A 82 6.02 14.86 9.43
N GLY A 83 5.43 15.32 8.33
CA GLY A 83 5.96 16.35 7.44
C GLY A 83 4.86 16.89 6.54
N THR A 84 5.25 17.73 5.59
CA THR A 84 4.35 18.25 4.53
C THR A 84 4.82 17.78 3.16
N ILE A 85 4.04 18.07 2.11
CA ILE A 85 4.42 17.75 0.74
C ILE A 85 5.74 18.44 0.31
N ASP A 86 6.06 19.58 0.93
CA ASP A 86 7.33 20.29 0.70
C ASP A 86 8.53 19.56 1.32
N ASP A 87 8.30 18.69 2.31
CA ASP A 87 9.31 17.87 3.02
C ASP A 87 9.41 16.45 2.43
N TRP A 88 8.80 16.19 1.28
CA TRP A 88 8.69 14.84 0.73
C TRP A 88 10.03 14.13 0.51
N ASP A 89 11.01 14.84 -0.06
CA ASP A 89 12.33 14.25 -0.32
C ASP A 89 13.02 13.91 1.01
N ASP A 90 12.85 14.73 2.05
CA ASP A 90 13.38 14.45 3.39
C ASP A 90 12.66 13.26 4.05
N LEU A 91 11.34 13.12 3.88
CA LEU A 91 10.59 11.96 4.37
C LEU A 91 11.05 10.66 3.68
N ARG A 92 11.27 10.70 2.36
CA ARG A 92 11.83 9.58 1.62
C ARG A 92 13.24 9.22 2.10
N ASP A 93 14.12 10.20 2.26
CA ASP A 93 15.49 9.95 2.73
C ASP A 93 15.50 9.32 4.12
N ARG A 94 14.63 9.79 5.02
CA ARG A 94 14.44 9.18 6.34
C ARG A 94 13.90 7.75 6.26
N ALA A 95 13.03 7.46 5.29
CA ALA A 95 12.49 6.12 5.08
C ALA A 95 13.57 5.16 4.55
N VAL A 96 14.46 5.64 3.67
CA VAL A 96 15.66 4.91 3.25
C VAL A 96 16.58 4.63 4.44
N GLU A 97 16.84 5.63 5.28
CA GLU A 97 17.69 5.50 6.46
C GLU A 97 17.11 4.47 7.45
N ALA A 98 15.83 4.60 7.81
CA ALA A 98 15.16 3.66 8.70
C ALA A 98 15.19 2.22 8.16
N ARG A 99 14.97 2.06 6.85
CA ARG A 99 15.03 0.76 6.18
C ARG A 99 16.44 0.17 6.15
N SER A 100 17.49 0.98 6.15
CA SER A 100 18.88 0.52 6.10
C SER A 100 19.35 -0.22 7.36
N GLU A 101 18.65 0.01 8.49
CA GLU A 101 18.90 -0.67 9.76
C GLU A 101 18.34 -2.10 9.80
N TYR A 102 17.46 -2.45 8.86
CA TYR A 102 16.82 -3.76 8.81
C TYR A 102 17.76 -4.86 8.30
N ARG A 103 17.69 -6.05 8.93
CA ARG A 103 18.43 -7.23 8.43
C ARG A 103 17.79 -7.82 7.19
N LYS A 104 16.46 -7.80 7.12
CA LYS A 104 15.64 -8.26 6.00
C LYS A 104 14.70 -7.12 5.57
N PRO A 105 15.22 -6.08 4.90
CA PRO A 105 14.48 -4.84 4.64
C PRO A 105 13.08 -5.07 4.06
N ARG A 106 12.96 -5.93 3.05
CA ARG A 106 11.67 -6.21 2.41
C ARG A 106 10.59 -6.77 3.34
N HIS A 107 10.98 -7.62 4.31
CA HIS A 107 10.02 -8.27 5.21
C HIS A 107 9.77 -7.42 6.45
N GLU A 108 10.81 -6.77 6.96
CA GLU A 108 10.71 -5.88 8.13
C GLU A 108 9.88 -4.62 7.79
N THR A 109 9.98 -4.09 6.56
CA THR A 109 9.06 -3.02 6.10
C THR A 109 7.59 -3.49 6.08
N VAL A 110 7.32 -4.74 5.67
CA VAL A 110 5.96 -5.29 5.66
C VAL A 110 5.43 -5.39 7.09
N GLN A 111 6.23 -5.92 8.02
CA GLN A 111 5.85 -6.03 9.43
C GLN A 111 5.60 -4.66 10.05
N TYR A 112 6.44 -3.67 9.74
CA TYR A 112 6.26 -2.29 10.18
C TYR A 112 4.93 -1.71 9.71
N LEU A 113 4.61 -1.85 8.42
CA LEU A 113 3.38 -1.30 7.85
C LEU A 113 2.12 -2.04 8.35
N LEU A 114 2.15 -3.37 8.41
CA LEU A 114 1.03 -4.16 8.92
C LEU A 114 0.76 -3.92 10.41
N GLY A 115 1.78 -3.50 11.17
CA GLY A 115 1.63 -3.09 12.56
C GLY A 115 1.18 -1.63 12.74
N GLU A 116 1.01 -0.87 11.65
CA GLU A 116 0.58 0.53 11.72
C GLU A 116 -0.95 0.61 11.77
N PRO A 117 -1.53 1.11 12.88
CA PRO A 117 -2.98 1.20 13.01
C PRO A 117 -3.54 2.21 12.00
N MET A 118 -4.68 1.86 11.39
CA MET A 118 -5.34 2.72 10.40
C MET A 118 -4.46 3.01 9.18
N LEU A 119 -3.58 2.08 8.80
CA LEU A 119 -2.66 2.24 7.66
C LEU A 119 -3.38 2.74 6.40
N GLY A 120 -4.56 2.21 6.11
CA GLY A 120 -5.32 2.60 4.93
C GLY A 120 -5.75 4.08 4.95
N ASP A 121 -6.08 4.62 6.13
CA ASP A 121 -6.44 6.03 6.26
C ASP A 121 -5.20 6.93 6.17
N LEU A 122 -4.08 6.53 6.78
CA LEU A 122 -2.81 7.26 6.65
C LEU A 122 -2.35 7.34 5.19
N LEU A 123 -2.44 6.25 4.44
CA LEU A 123 -2.08 6.25 3.02
C LEU A 123 -3.02 7.12 2.18
N ALA A 124 -4.32 7.11 2.49
CA ALA A 124 -5.31 7.96 1.83
C ALA A 124 -5.02 9.45 2.06
N ASP A 125 -4.74 9.85 3.31
CA ASP A 125 -4.37 11.22 3.66
C ASP A 125 -3.03 11.62 3.02
N GLY A 126 -2.09 10.68 2.91
CA GLY A 126 -0.84 10.88 2.18
C GLY A 126 -1.07 11.18 0.69
N LEU A 127 -1.95 10.44 0.01
CA LEU A 127 -2.30 10.71 -1.39
C LEU A 127 -3.06 12.03 -1.57
N ASP A 128 -3.91 12.40 -0.61
CA ASP A 128 -4.60 13.70 -0.61
C ASP A 128 -3.60 14.87 -0.51
N ALA A 129 -2.53 14.72 0.29
CA ALA A 129 -1.44 15.70 0.35
C ALA A 129 -0.69 15.86 -1.00
N PHE A 130 -0.69 14.83 -1.84
CA PHE A 130 -0.21 14.89 -3.22
C PHE A 130 -1.24 15.46 -4.21
N GLY A 131 -2.48 15.69 -3.77
CA GLY A 131 -3.60 16.06 -4.63
C GLY A 131 -4.04 14.93 -5.56
N ILE A 132 -3.78 13.68 -5.19
CA ILE A 132 -4.14 12.49 -5.97
C ILE A 132 -5.44 11.92 -5.39
N ASP A 133 -6.50 11.95 -6.20
CA ASP A 133 -7.72 11.22 -5.88
C ASP A 133 -7.51 9.73 -6.20
N TRP A 134 -7.53 8.91 -5.14
CA TRP A 134 -7.36 7.47 -5.23
C TRP A 134 -8.70 6.71 -5.30
N THR A 135 -9.82 7.42 -5.13
CA THR A 135 -11.17 6.85 -5.18
C THR A 135 -11.77 6.83 -6.59
N ASP A 136 -11.11 7.45 -7.56
CA ASP A 136 -11.65 7.59 -8.91
C ASP A 136 -11.54 6.28 -9.71
N GLU A 137 -12.69 5.79 -10.18
CA GLU A 137 -12.87 4.57 -10.97
C GLU A 137 -12.15 4.63 -12.35
N ARG A 138 -11.64 5.81 -12.76
CA ARG A 138 -10.97 6.04 -14.05
C ARG A 138 -9.55 5.50 -14.16
N LEU A 139 -8.95 4.97 -13.10
CA LEU A 139 -7.65 4.28 -13.23
C LEU A 139 -7.73 3.05 -14.17
N THR A 140 -8.94 2.58 -14.51
CA THR A 140 -9.15 1.47 -15.46
C THR A 140 -9.61 1.87 -16.87
N ALA A 141 -9.75 3.17 -17.20
CA ALA A 141 -10.41 3.57 -18.44
C ALA A 141 -9.78 4.75 -19.17
N ASP A 142 -8.65 4.51 -19.84
CA ASP A 142 -8.32 5.23 -21.09
C ASP A 142 -7.65 4.28 -22.11
N SER A 143 -8.45 3.34 -22.61
CA SER A 143 -8.13 2.61 -23.84
C SER A 143 -9.42 2.09 -24.47
N SER A 144 -10.25 3.01 -24.97
CA SER A 144 -11.26 2.73 -25.98
C SER A 144 -11.65 4.04 -26.65
N ASP A 145 -10.76 4.47 -27.55
CA ASP A 145 -11.10 5.38 -28.64
C ASP A 145 -12.26 4.75 -29.45
N PRO A 146 -13.45 5.35 -29.49
CA PRO A 146 -14.55 4.81 -30.29
C PRO A 146 -14.37 5.30 -31.73
N SER A 147 -13.39 4.74 -32.46
CA SER A 147 -13.32 4.98 -33.90
C SER A 147 -14.31 4.06 -34.61
N GLU A 148 -15.40 4.69 -35.01
CA GLU A 148 -16.57 4.21 -35.73
C GLU A 148 -16.22 3.18 -36.82
N ARG A 149 -16.92 2.03 -36.77
CA ARG A 149 -17.03 1.13 -37.91
C ARG A 149 -17.96 1.78 -38.94
N ASP A 150 -17.38 2.38 -39.97
CA ASP A 150 -18.10 2.64 -41.22
C ASP A 150 -18.32 1.30 -41.94
N GLU A 151 -19.53 0.77 -41.77
CA GLU A 151 -20.09 -0.29 -42.60
C GLU A 151 -20.43 0.29 -43.98
N ASP A 152 -19.58 0.06 -44.98
CA ASP A 152 -19.91 0.29 -46.39
C ASP A 152 -19.88 -1.04 -47.15
N GLU A 153 -20.99 -1.78 -47.08
CA GLU A 153 -21.46 -2.63 -48.18
C GLU A 153 -22.58 -1.84 -48.90
N PRO A 154 -22.95 -2.08 -50.17
CA PRO A 154 -22.45 -3.07 -51.14
C PRO A 154 -22.34 -2.55 -52.59
N THR A 155 -21.42 -3.07 -53.42
CA THR A 155 -21.70 -3.11 -54.88
C THR A 155 -21.21 -4.38 -55.57
N LYS A 156 -22.19 -5.22 -55.86
CA LYS A 156 -22.24 -6.25 -56.89
C LYS A 156 -22.14 -5.60 -58.29
N ARG A 157 -21.57 -6.36 -59.26
CA ARG A 157 -21.50 -6.16 -60.74
C ARG A 157 -20.10 -5.69 -61.20
N ARG A 158 -19.41 -6.33 -62.14
CA ARG A 158 -19.81 -7.17 -63.28
C ARG A 158 -18.68 -8.10 -63.71
#